data_AF-A0AAF0TBT6-F1
#
_entry.id   AF-A0AAF0TBT6-F1
#
_cell.length_a   1.000
_cell.length_b   1.000
_cell.length_c   1.000
_cell.angle_alpha   90.00
_cell.angle_beta   90.00
_cell.angle_gamma   90.00
#
_symmetry.space_group_name_H-M   'P 1'
#
loop_
_entity.id
_entity.type
_entity.pdbx_description
1 polymer ?
#
loop_
_entity_poly.entity_id
_entity_poly.type
_entity_poly.pdbx_seq_one_letter_code
_entity_poly.pdbx_strand_id
1 'polypeptide(L)'
;MANSFRKPAILDPMYYPIIALLIALIACVELSDAVTAVDVYRLVQYDISGVPFGSRLATLNHHAGSWLFGSGSSSDLSRTVLILPVRELNLTLITEYIEQKKLLGGLLLLLPPKFRPENTDSTFGADEDIDSLRNKLVELEWLLTHSNIPYPVYFAFEDDNINAVFAEIKRNDASGQPATATTGGYSHVYSYKLVVAASDPKRIAPPNIANIQGWLPGLKVDGDSNQLPTIAIVASYDTFGAAPALSVGSDSNGSGVVALLEIARLFSALYSNPKTRGRYNLLFGLTSGGPYNYNGTQKWLRSFDQRLRESIDYAICLNSVGSLGNQLHLHVSKPPENVYIQQIFQGFSTVAEELGLQVGLKHKKINISNPRNVTTQKGT
;
A
#
# COMPACT_ATOMS: atom_id res chain seq x y z
N MET A 1 -16.60 -90.73 4.66
CA MET A 1 -17.15 -89.36 4.58
C MET A 1 -16.12 -88.50 3.87
N ALA A 2 -16.35 -88.15 2.60
CA ALA A 2 -15.38 -87.42 1.78
C ALA A 2 -15.79 -85.95 1.64
N ASN A 3 -14.82 -85.07 1.89
CA ASN A 3 -14.90 -83.60 1.79
C ASN A 3 -15.27 -83.12 0.38
N SER A 4 -16.18 -82.14 0.27
CA SER A 4 -16.29 -81.30 -0.94
C SER A 4 -15.87 -79.86 -0.63
N PHE A 5 -14.68 -79.47 -1.09
CA PHE A 5 -14.26 -78.07 -1.17
C PHE A 5 -15.03 -77.37 -2.29
N ARG A 6 -15.75 -76.28 -1.97
CA ARG A 6 -16.32 -75.37 -2.98
C ARG A 6 -15.18 -74.64 -3.70
N LYS A 7 -15.07 -74.83 -5.02
CA LYS A 7 -14.19 -74.05 -5.89
C LYS A 7 -14.73 -72.61 -6.02
N PRO A 8 -13.86 -71.58 -6.03
CA PRO A 8 -14.29 -70.21 -6.35
C PRO A 8 -14.71 -70.14 -7.82
N ALA A 9 -15.82 -69.45 -8.09
CA ALA A 9 -16.28 -69.19 -9.44
C ALA A 9 -15.23 -68.32 -10.16
N ILE A 10 -14.62 -68.88 -11.21
CA ILE A 10 -13.70 -68.18 -12.10
C ILE A 10 -14.58 -67.30 -13.00
N LEU A 11 -14.40 -65.97 -12.96
CA LEU A 11 -15.05 -65.08 -13.91
C LEU A 11 -14.62 -65.49 -15.33
N ASP A 12 -15.57 -65.55 -16.27
CA ASP A 12 -15.27 -65.94 -17.65
C ASP A 12 -14.18 -65.05 -18.26
N PRO A 13 -13.26 -65.62 -19.07
CA PRO A 13 -12.15 -64.91 -19.70
C PRO A 13 -12.57 -63.69 -20.56
N MET A 14 -13.84 -63.62 -20.97
CA MET A 14 -14.42 -62.48 -21.69
C MET A 14 -14.60 -61.20 -20.86
N TYR A 15 -14.67 -61.27 -19.53
CA TYR A 15 -14.89 -60.09 -18.69
C TYR A 15 -13.60 -59.35 -18.33
N TYR A 16 -12.44 -60.00 -18.42
CA TYR A 16 -11.14 -59.38 -18.17
C TYR A 16 -10.82 -58.16 -19.04
N PRO A 17 -11.05 -58.16 -20.38
CA PRO A 17 -10.80 -56.97 -21.19
C PRO A 17 -11.77 -55.83 -20.86
N ILE A 18 -13.01 -56.12 -20.48
CA ILE A 18 -14.01 -55.11 -20.08
C ILE A 18 -13.61 -54.50 -18.74
N ILE A 19 -13.19 -55.32 -17.77
CA ILE A 19 -12.71 -54.86 -16.46
C ILE A 19 -11.41 -54.06 -16.62
N ALA A 20 -10.48 -54.51 -17.48
CA ALA A 20 -9.26 -53.78 -17.77
C ALA A 20 -9.53 -52.43 -18.46
N LEU A 21 -10.48 -52.37 -19.39
CA LEU A 21 -10.93 -51.13 -20.02
C LEU A 21 -11.60 -50.20 -19.00
N LEU A 22 -12.41 -50.74 -18.09
CA LEU A 22 -13.05 -49.97 -17.02
C LEU A 22 -12.01 -49.38 -16.06
N ILE A 23 -11.00 -50.17 -15.67
CA ILE A 23 -9.89 -49.72 -14.83
C ILE A 23 -9.05 -48.68 -15.58
N ALA A 24 -8.79 -48.88 -16.87
CA ALA A 24 -8.08 -47.90 -17.71
C ALA A 24 -8.88 -46.60 -17.85
N LEU A 25 -10.21 -46.66 -18.04
CA LEU A 25 -11.07 -45.48 -18.08
C LEU A 25 -11.12 -44.75 -16.74
N ILE A 26 -11.16 -45.48 -15.62
CA ILE A 26 -11.12 -44.92 -14.27
C ILE A 26 -9.73 -44.30 -13.98
N ALA A 27 -8.65 -44.92 -14.46
CA ALA A 27 -7.29 -44.40 -14.31
C ALA A 27 -6.97 -43.24 -15.28
N CYS A 28 -7.64 -43.19 -16.43
CA CYS A 28 -7.57 -42.11 -17.42
C CYS A 28 -8.51 -40.94 -17.11
N VAL A 29 -9.28 -40.99 -16.02
CA VAL A 29 -9.77 -39.76 -15.39
C VAL A 29 -8.54 -39.09 -14.79
N GLU A 30 -7.74 -38.45 -15.64
CA GLU A 30 -6.84 -37.39 -15.21
C GLU A 30 -7.71 -36.43 -14.40
N LEU A 31 -7.51 -36.45 -13.07
CA LEU A 31 -7.95 -35.37 -12.21
C LEU A 31 -7.27 -34.13 -12.76
N SER A 32 -8.00 -33.38 -13.59
CA SER A 32 -7.52 -32.12 -14.14
C SER A 32 -7.15 -31.25 -12.96
N ASP A 33 -5.85 -31.01 -12.77
CA ASP A 33 -5.38 -29.98 -11.85
C ASP A 33 -5.95 -28.66 -12.36
N ALA A 34 -6.99 -28.17 -11.69
CA ALA A 34 -7.60 -26.90 -12.02
C ALA A 34 -6.62 -25.80 -11.58
N VAL A 35 -5.82 -25.30 -12.51
CA VAL A 35 -4.92 -24.17 -12.26
C VAL A 35 -5.68 -22.87 -12.51
N THR A 36 -5.94 -22.13 -11.44
CA THR A 36 -6.48 -20.76 -11.51
C THR A 36 -5.34 -19.76 -11.40
N ALA A 37 -5.13 -18.96 -12.44
CA ALA A 37 -4.21 -17.83 -12.38
C ALA A 37 -4.89 -16.64 -11.70
N VAL A 38 -4.18 -16.00 -10.77
CA VAL A 38 -4.66 -14.85 -10.00
C VAL A 38 -3.59 -13.78 -10.02
N ASP A 39 -4.00 -12.55 -10.35
CA ASP A 39 -3.11 -11.39 -10.24
C ASP A 39 -2.91 -11.01 -8.78
N VAL A 40 -1.66 -11.06 -8.35
CA VAL A 40 -1.26 -10.76 -6.97
C VAL A 40 -0.21 -9.64 -6.93
N TYR A 41 -0.32 -8.82 -5.90
CA TYR A 41 0.57 -7.69 -5.64
C TYR A 41 1.38 -8.00 -4.40
N ARG A 42 2.71 -7.93 -4.48
CA ARG A 42 3.59 -8.24 -3.36
C ARG A 42 3.70 -7.07 -2.39
N LEU A 43 3.79 -7.37 -1.09
CA LEU A 43 4.16 -6.39 -0.08
C LEU A 43 5.55 -5.79 -0.37
N VAL A 44 5.69 -4.50 -0.09
CA VAL A 44 6.93 -3.74 -0.21
C VAL A 44 8.06 -4.37 0.61
N GLN A 45 9.28 -4.16 0.15
CA GLN A 45 10.50 -4.55 0.83
C GLN A 45 11.47 -3.38 0.82
N TYR A 46 11.91 -2.94 1.99
CA TYR A 46 12.84 -1.80 2.09
C TYR A 46 13.58 -1.78 3.42
N ASP A 47 14.67 -1.00 3.46
CA ASP A 47 15.52 -0.83 4.64
C ASP A 47 15.58 0.65 4.99
N ILE A 48 15.38 0.98 6.28
CA ILE A 48 15.66 2.33 6.81
C ILE A 48 16.84 2.21 7.75
N SER A 49 17.95 2.89 7.41
CA SER A 49 19.18 2.90 8.23
C SER A 49 19.69 1.49 8.56
N GLY A 50 19.53 0.54 7.63
CA GLY A 50 19.93 -0.87 7.80
C GLY A 50 18.90 -1.76 8.52
N VAL A 51 17.78 -1.21 9.00
CA VAL A 51 16.70 -1.98 9.63
C VAL A 51 15.71 -2.48 8.57
N PRO A 52 15.39 -3.78 8.52
CA PRO A 52 14.41 -4.37 7.61
C PRO A 52 12.96 -3.92 7.83
N PHE A 53 12.21 -3.72 6.75
CA PHE A 53 10.75 -3.54 6.79
C PHE A 53 10.05 -4.22 5.61
N GLY A 54 8.78 -4.58 5.84
CA GLY A 54 7.94 -5.33 4.90
C GLY A 54 8.34 -6.81 4.83
N SER A 55 8.13 -7.44 3.67
CA SER A 55 8.40 -8.88 3.48
C SER A 55 9.56 -9.12 2.52
N ARG A 56 10.57 -9.88 2.95
CA ARG A 56 11.73 -10.24 2.11
C ARG A 56 11.61 -11.56 1.37
N LEU A 57 10.55 -12.31 1.61
CA LEU A 57 10.28 -13.55 0.89
C LEU A 57 9.28 -13.28 -0.23
N ALA A 58 9.46 -13.98 -1.35
CA ALA A 58 8.61 -13.87 -2.53
C ALA A 58 8.13 -15.25 -3.03
N THR A 59 8.86 -16.31 -2.73
CA THR A 59 8.42 -17.66 -3.09
C THR A 59 7.26 -18.10 -2.22
N LEU A 60 6.18 -18.57 -2.84
CA LEU A 60 5.09 -19.27 -2.16
C LEU A 60 4.97 -20.67 -2.75
N ASN A 61 4.89 -21.69 -1.90
CA ASN A 61 4.70 -23.08 -2.33
C ASN A 61 4.02 -23.89 -1.21
N HIS A 62 2.89 -23.40 -0.73
CA HIS A 62 2.26 -23.85 0.52
C HIS A 62 0.75 -24.09 0.33
N HIS A 63 0.16 -24.87 1.23
CA HIS A 63 -1.28 -25.17 1.17
C HIS A 63 -2.09 -23.94 1.53
N ALA A 64 -3.21 -23.74 0.84
CA ALA A 64 -4.15 -22.69 1.21
C ALA A 64 -4.87 -23.08 2.50
N GLY A 65 -5.06 -22.12 3.41
CA GLY A 65 -5.89 -22.29 4.59
C GLY A 65 -6.71 -21.04 4.85
N SER A 66 -7.87 -21.22 5.46
CA SER A 66 -8.67 -20.13 6.01
C SER A 66 -8.28 -19.86 7.46
N TRP A 67 -8.68 -18.70 7.96
CA TRP A 67 -8.48 -18.33 9.37
C TRP A 67 -9.05 -19.35 10.37
N LEU A 68 -10.16 -20.02 10.02
CA LEU A 68 -10.85 -20.97 10.90
C LEU A 68 -10.00 -22.21 11.21
N PHE A 69 -9.04 -22.54 10.36
CA PHE A 69 -8.10 -23.65 10.55
C PHE A 69 -7.12 -23.42 11.71
N GLY A 70 -6.88 -22.17 12.11
CA GLY A 70 -5.87 -21.77 13.11
C GLY A 70 -6.38 -21.55 14.54
N SER A 71 -7.70 -21.68 14.79
CA SER A 71 -8.26 -21.41 16.13
C SER A 71 -7.97 -22.51 17.17
N GLY A 72 -7.37 -23.62 16.76
CA GLY A 72 -6.77 -24.61 17.67
C GLY A 72 -5.32 -24.22 17.95
N SER A 73 -4.98 -23.96 19.21
CA SER A 73 -3.69 -23.43 19.69
C SER A 73 -2.45 -24.31 19.46
N SER A 74 -2.50 -25.31 18.58
CA SER A 74 -1.43 -26.29 18.35
C SER A 74 -1.17 -26.65 16.88
N SER A 75 -1.81 -26.01 15.90
CA SER A 75 -1.53 -26.30 14.48
C SER A 75 -0.30 -25.53 13.97
N ASP A 76 0.67 -26.27 13.42
CA ASP A 76 1.83 -25.70 12.74
C ASP A 76 1.39 -25.07 11.41
N LEU A 77 1.38 -23.74 11.34
CA LEU A 77 1.00 -22.98 10.13
C LEU A 77 2.20 -22.67 9.22
N SER A 78 3.39 -23.21 9.50
CA SER A 78 4.60 -22.98 8.70
C SER A 78 4.46 -23.36 7.23
N ARG A 79 3.51 -24.25 6.89
CA ARG A 79 3.24 -24.71 5.51
C ARG A 79 1.88 -24.27 4.97
N THR A 80 1.28 -23.26 5.59
CA THR A 80 -0.05 -22.76 5.25
C THR A 80 0.02 -21.30 4.79
N VAL A 81 -0.62 -21.00 3.66
CA VAL A 81 -0.90 -19.63 3.20
C VAL A 81 -2.30 -19.27 3.67
N LEU A 82 -2.40 -18.30 4.57
CA LEU A 82 -3.69 -17.82 5.04
C LEU A 82 -4.31 -16.88 4.00
N ILE A 83 -5.51 -17.21 3.54
CA ILE A 83 -6.32 -16.32 2.70
C ILE A 83 -7.26 -15.55 3.63
N LEU A 84 -7.12 -14.22 3.67
CA LEU A 84 -7.88 -13.36 4.57
C LEU A 84 -8.53 -12.20 3.79
N PRO A 85 -9.86 -12.18 3.66
CA PRO A 85 -10.57 -10.97 3.26
C PRO A 85 -10.37 -9.86 4.28
N VAL A 86 -10.06 -8.65 3.83
CA VAL A 86 -9.85 -7.50 4.72
C VAL A 86 -11.11 -7.19 5.55
N ARG A 87 -12.30 -7.54 5.03
CA ARG A 87 -13.58 -7.36 5.73
C ARG A 87 -13.68 -8.22 7.00
N GLU A 88 -13.10 -9.42 6.96
CA GLU A 88 -13.11 -10.40 8.06
C GLU A 88 -11.84 -10.32 8.93
N LEU A 89 -10.98 -9.34 8.67
CA LEU A 89 -9.67 -9.22 9.28
C LEU A 89 -9.75 -8.88 10.76
N ASN A 90 -9.05 -9.66 11.58
CA ASN A 90 -8.76 -9.30 12.96
C ASN A 90 -7.30 -8.83 13.07
N LEU A 91 -7.12 -7.52 13.22
CA LEU A 91 -5.80 -6.89 13.30
C LEU A 91 -4.98 -7.35 14.51
N THR A 92 -5.60 -7.62 15.66
CA THR A 92 -4.86 -8.00 16.87
C THR A 92 -4.13 -9.32 16.69
N LEU A 93 -4.77 -10.27 15.99
CA LEU A 93 -4.20 -11.58 15.70
C LEU A 93 -3.04 -11.49 14.71
N ILE A 94 -3.18 -10.69 13.65
CA ILE A 94 -2.08 -10.49 12.69
C ILE A 94 -0.90 -9.82 13.38
N THR A 95 -1.15 -8.82 14.21
CA THR A 95 -0.12 -8.19 15.04
C THR A 95 0.57 -9.22 15.92
N GLU A 96 -0.16 -10.12 16.56
CA GLU A 96 0.42 -11.19 17.38
C GLU A 96 1.33 -12.12 16.56
N TYR A 97 0.91 -12.55 15.37
CA TYR A 97 1.71 -13.40 14.48
C TYR A 97 2.99 -12.72 14.02
N ILE A 98 2.92 -11.42 13.71
CA ILE A 98 4.05 -10.61 13.24
C ILE A 98 5.02 -10.31 14.40
N GLU A 99 4.51 -9.81 15.52
CA GLU A 99 5.33 -9.39 16.68
C GLU A 99 5.97 -10.57 17.40
N GLN A 100 5.22 -11.66 17.60
CA GLN A 100 5.75 -12.89 18.20
C GLN A 100 6.53 -13.75 17.21
N LYS A 101 6.61 -13.35 15.93
CA LYS A 101 7.31 -14.07 14.85
C LYS A 101 6.89 -15.53 14.75
N LYS A 102 5.58 -15.81 14.87
CA LYS A 102 5.04 -17.16 14.71
C LYS A 102 5.32 -17.64 13.29
N LEU A 103 5.51 -18.96 13.14
CA LEU A 103 5.75 -19.56 11.84
C LEU A 103 4.46 -19.56 11.01
N LEU A 104 4.53 -18.97 9.83
CA LEU A 104 3.45 -18.91 8.85
C LEU A 104 4.04 -19.08 7.45
N GLY A 105 3.42 -19.91 6.61
CA GLY A 105 3.89 -20.17 5.24
C GLY A 105 3.69 -18.97 4.30
N GLY A 106 2.65 -18.17 4.53
CA GLY A 106 2.42 -16.92 3.83
C GLY A 106 1.07 -16.29 4.14
N LEU A 107 0.85 -15.09 3.62
CA LEU A 107 -0.40 -14.36 3.77
C LEU A 107 -0.88 -13.84 2.42
N LEU A 108 -2.14 -14.12 2.08
CA LEU A 108 -2.86 -13.53 0.95
C LEU A 108 -4.03 -12.68 1.49
N LEU A 109 -3.92 -11.36 1.35
CA LEU A 109 -4.95 -10.41 1.76
C LEU A 109 -5.86 -10.11 0.58
N LEU A 110 -7.16 -10.36 0.72
CA LEU A 110 -8.14 -10.06 -0.31
C LEU A 110 -8.73 -8.66 -0.10
N LEU A 111 -8.47 -7.80 -1.07
CA LEU A 111 -8.93 -6.42 -1.13
C LEU A 111 -10.33 -6.37 -1.77
N PRO A 112 -11.28 -5.62 -1.19
CA PRO A 112 -12.59 -5.42 -1.79
C PRO A 112 -12.51 -4.85 -3.21
N PRO A 113 -13.40 -5.27 -4.14
CA PRO A 113 -13.34 -4.85 -5.54
C PRO A 113 -13.63 -3.36 -5.72
N LYS A 114 -14.32 -2.73 -4.75
CA LYS A 114 -14.56 -1.28 -4.70
C LYS A 114 -13.26 -0.45 -4.64
N PHE A 115 -12.14 -1.02 -4.19
CA PHE A 115 -10.84 -0.34 -4.13
C PHE A 115 -9.98 -0.56 -5.39
N ARG A 116 -10.51 -1.20 -6.43
CA ARG A 116 -9.80 -1.31 -7.70
C ARG A 116 -9.59 0.09 -8.31
N PRO A 117 -8.40 0.43 -8.81
CA PRO A 117 -8.14 1.74 -9.41
C PRO A 117 -9.06 2.07 -10.60
N GLU A 118 -9.55 1.04 -11.30
CA GLU A 118 -10.42 1.15 -12.48
C GLU A 118 -11.89 1.42 -12.12
N ASN A 119 -12.28 1.23 -10.86
CA ASN A 119 -13.65 1.48 -10.43
C ASN A 119 -13.87 3.00 -10.31
N THR A 120 -14.39 3.59 -11.38
CA THR A 120 -14.71 5.02 -11.49
C THR A 120 -16.07 5.39 -10.91
N ASP A 121 -16.80 4.45 -10.31
CA ASP A 121 -18.10 4.71 -9.69
C ASP A 121 -17.93 5.65 -8.49
N SER A 122 -17.98 6.93 -8.83
CA SER A 122 -17.65 8.10 -8.02
C SER A 122 -18.67 8.44 -6.93
N THR A 123 -19.58 7.51 -6.61
CA THR A 123 -20.37 7.59 -5.40
C THR A 123 -19.74 6.70 -4.35
N PHE A 124 -18.57 7.11 -3.86
CA PHE A 124 -18.24 6.89 -2.46
C PHE A 124 -19.28 7.68 -1.64
N GLY A 125 -20.49 7.13 -1.54
CA GLY A 125 -21.44 7.60 -0.54
C GLY A 125 -20.79 7.49 0.83
N ALA A 126 -21.24 8.31 1.77
CA ALA A 126 -20.96 8.15 3.20
C ALA A 126 -21.65 6.88 3.72
N ASP A 127 -21.21 5.73 3.21
CA ASP A 127 -21.56 4.42 3.69
C ASP A 127 -20.60 4.15 4.85
N GLU A 128 -21.12 4.18 6.08
CA GLU A 128 -20.35 4.03 7.32
C GLU A 128 -19.46 2.76 7.29
N ASP A 129 -19.90 1.73 6.56
CA ASP A 129 -19.15 0.49 6.34
C ASP A 129 -17.87 0.69 5.52
N ILE A 130 -17.85 1.61 4.56
CA ILE A 130 -16.68 1.90 3.72
C ILE A 130 -15.63 2.69 4.50
N ASP A 131 -16.05 3.66 5.30
CA ASP A 131 -15.12 4.46 6.12
C ASP A 131 -14.47 3.61 7.21
N SER A 132 -15.25 2.73 7.86
CA SER A 132 -14.73 1.73 8.78
C SER A 132 -13.69 0.81 8.11
N LEU A 133 -13.97 0.36 6.89
CA LEU A 133 -13.06 -0.49 6.13
C LEU A 133 -11.79 0.25 5.67
N ARG A 134 -11.92 1.52 5.29
CA ARG A 134 -10.79 2.40 4.97
C ARG A 134 -9.88 2.59 6.17
N ASN A 135 -10.45 2.84 7.35
CA ASN A 135 -9.67 2.96 8.59
C ASN A 135 -8.92 1.66 8.93
N LYS A 136 -9.58 0.50 8.78
CA LYS A 136 -8.91 -0.81 8.93
C LYS A 136 -7.77 -1.00 7.95
N LEU A 137 -7.92 -0.58 6.68
CA LEU A 137 -6.87 -0.66 5.67
C LEU A 137 -5.68 0.24 6.03
N VAL A 138 -5.92 1.46 6.52
CA VAL A 138 -4.85 2.37 6.96
C VAL A 138 -4.06 1.77 8.12
N GLU A 139 -4.74 1.16 9.10
CA GLU A 139 -4.09 0.48 10.22
C GLU A 139 -3.29 -0.75 9.76
N LEU A 140 -3.86 -1.56 8.86
CA LEU A 140 -3.19 -2.71 8.27
C LEU A 140 -1.94 -2.31 7.48
N GLU A 141 -2.06 -1.31 6.61
CA GLU A 141 -0.95 -0.77 5.85
C GLU A 141 0.16 -0.28 6.78
N TRP A 142 -0.20 0.42 7.85
CA TRP A 142 0.77 0.86 8.85
C TRP A 142 1.50 -0.34 9.48
N LEU A 143 0.76 -1.35 9.96
CA LEU A 143 1.34 -2.55 10.56
C LEU A 143 2.31 -3.27 9.61
N LEU A 144 1.90 -3.48 8.35
CA LEU A 144 2.68 -4.25 7.38
C LEU A 144 3.92 -3.50 6.89
N THR A 145 3.84 -2.18 6.77
CA THR A 145 4.97 -1.34 6.36
C THR A 145 5.95 -1.08 7.50
N HIS A 146 5.50 -1.07 8.76
CA HIS A 146 6.34 -0.75 9.91
C HIS A 146 6.93 -1.97 10.61
N SER A 147 6.62 -3.18 10.15
CA SER A 147 7.12 -4.44 10.71
C SER A 147 8.09 -5.16 9.77
N ASN A 148 8.97 -5.98 10.34
CA ASN A 148 9.79 -6.93 9.58
C ASN A 148 9.06 -8.28 9.52
N ILE A 149 8.55 -8.64 8.36
CA ILE A 149 7.69 -9.82 8.19
C ILE A 149 8.54 -10.99 7.67
N PRO A 150 8.61 -12.13 8.40
CA PRO A 150 9.48 -13.26 8.06
C PRO A 150 8.88 -14.20 7.01
N TYR A 151 7.71 -13.89 6.44
CA TYR A 151 7.00 -14.70 5.46
C TYR A 151 6.48 -13.85 4.29
N PRO A 152 6.24 -14.44 3.11
CA PRO A 152 5.69 -13.75 1.95
C PRO A 152 4.28 -13.22 2.23
N VAL A 153 4.03 -11.96 1.83
CA VAL A 153 2.72 -11.31 1.93
C VAL A 153 2.32 -10.78 0.56
N TYR A 154 1.11 -11.14 0.13
CA TYR A 154 0.52 -10.75 -1.14
C TYR A 154 -0.87 -10.17 -0.93
N PHE A 155 -1.27 -9.33 -1.87
CA PHE A 155 -2.60 -8.75 -1.98
C PHE A 155 -3.22 -9.20 -3.30
N ALA A 156 -4.51 -9.53 -3.30
CA ALA A 156 -5.29 -9.73 -4.50
C ALA A 156 -6.62 -9.02 -4.35
N PHE A 157 -7.27 -8.63 -5.44
CA PHE A 157 -8.65 -8.18 -5.35
C PHE A 157 -9.59 -9.38 -5.27
N GLU A 158 -10.67 -9.26 -4.50
CA GLU A 158 -11.76 -10.23 -4.52
C GLU A 158 -12.30 -10.34 -5.95
N ASP A 159 -12.51 -11.59 -6.40
CA ASP A 159 -13.18 -11.96 -7.64
C ASP A 159 -13.96 -13.27 -7.43
N ASP A 160 -14.84 -13.62 -8.36
CA ASP A 160 -15.71 -14.79 -8.23
C ASP A 160 -14.92 -16.11 -8.13
N ASN A 161 -13.75 -16.20 -8.79
CA ASN A 161 -12.92 -17.40 -8.81
C ASN A 161 -12.24 -17.64 -7.45
N ILE A 162 -11.56 -16.63 -6.92
CA ILE A 162 -10.90 -16.67 -5.61
C ILE A 162 -11.95 -16.88 -4.52
N ASN A 163 -13.10 -16.23 -4.62
CA ASN A 163 -14.18 -16.39 -3.64
C ASN A 163 -14.74 -17.81 -3.64
N ALA A 164 -14.91 -18.44 -4.80
CA ALA A 164 -15.31 -19.84 -4.90
C ALA A 164 -14.28 -20.78 -4.26
N VAL A 165 -12.99 -20.61 -4.59
CA VAL A 165 -11.88 -21.37 -4.00
C VAL A 165 -11.82 -21.16 -2.49
N PHE A 166 -11.97 -19.93 -2.01
CA PHE A 166 -11.93 -19.61 -0.59
C PHE A 166 -13.12 -20.20 0.20
N ALA A 167 -14.32 -20.21 -0.40
CA ALA A 167 -15.49 -20.84 0.20
C ALA A 167 -15.30 -22.36 0.36
N GLU A 168 -14.62 -22.99 -0.59
CA GLU A 168 -14.28 -24.40 -0.53
C GLU A 168 -13.23 -24.70 0.54
N ILE A 169 -12.17 -23.89 0.62
CA ILE A 169 -11.15 -23.98 1.68
C ILE A 169 -11.81 -23.85 3.06
N LYS A 170 -12.69 -22.86 3.27
CA LYS A 170 -13.44 -22.70 4.52
C LYS A 170 -14.26 -23.94 4.89
N ARG A 171 -14.90 -24.58 3.89
CA ARG A 171 -15.68 -25.82 4.10
C ARG A 171 -14.78 -26.98 4.53
N ASN A 172 -13.62 -27.12 3.90
CA ASN A 172 -12.65 -28.18 4.20
C ASN A 172 -11.98 -27.98 5.57
N ASP A 173 -11.69 -26.74 5.94
CA ASP A 173 -11.15 -26.42 7.25
C ASP A 173 -12.17 -26.69 8.37
N ALA A 174 -13.44 -26.34 8.14
CA ALA A 174 -14.52 -26.59 9.08
C ALA A 174 -14.81 -28.09 9.29
N SER A 175 -14.53 -28.94 8.29
CA SER A 175 -14.65 -30.40 8.42
C SER A 175 -13.46 -31.04 9.15
N GLY A 176 -12.44 -30.25 9.53
CA GLY A 176 -11.25 -30.73 10.25
C GLY A 176 -10.35 -31.63 9.42
N GLN A 177 -10.51 -31.64 8.09
CA GLN A 177 -9.72 -32.46 7.18
C GLN A 177 -8.51 -31.65 6.69
N PRO A 178 -7.27 -32.02 7.06
CA PRO A 178 -6.10 -31.26 6.64
C PRO A 178 -5.88 -31.39 5.12
N ALA A 179 -5.46 -30.29 4.48
CA ALA A 179 -5.12 -30.23 3.06
C ALA A 179 -4.00 -31.21 2.61
N THR A 180 -3.35 -31.89 3.55
CA THR A 180 -2.28 -32.88 3.32
C THR A 180 -2.79 -34.33 3.25
N ALA A 181 -4.07 -34.59 3.47
CA ALA A 181 -4.57 -35.96 3.48
C ALA A 181 -4.96 -36.43 2.07
N THR A 182 -4.03 -37.08 1.36
CA THR A 182 -4.37 -38.03 0.29
C THR A 182 -5.13 -39.21 0.91
N THR A 183 -6.41 -39.02 1.24
CA THR A 183 -7.25 -40.07 1.78
C THR A 183 -7.94 -40.74 0.60
N GLY A 184 -7.35 -41.86 0.15
CA GLY A 184 -8.05 -42.78 -0.73
C GLY A 184 -9.32 -43.29 -0.04
N GLY A 185 -10.48 -42.92 -0.58
CA GLY A 185 -11.78 -43.42 -0.13
C GLY A 185 -12.85 -42.34 0.04
N TYR A 186 -13.61 -42.06 -1.02
CA TYR A 186 -14.99 -41.55 -0.99
C TYR A 186 -15.31 -40.25 -0.23
N SER A 187 -14.36 -39.32 -0.12
CA SER A 187 -14.65 -37.91 0.20
C SER A 187 -13.89 -37.03 -0.78
N HIS A 188 -14.61 -36.22 -1.58
CA HIS A 188 -14.00 -35.24 -2.49
C HIS A 188 -13.34 -34.12 -1.65
N VAL A 189 -12.13 -34.37 -1.16
CA VAL A 189 -11.33 -33.39 -0.42
C VAL A 189 -10.33 -32.79 -1.40
N TYR A 190 -10.62 -31.60 -1.88
CA TYR A 190 -9.69 -30.84 -2.71
C TYR A 190 -8.72 -30.06 -1.80
N SER A 191 -7.43 -30.21 -2.05
CA SER A 191 -6.41 -29.41 -1.37
C SER A 191 -5.86 -28.36 -2.33
N TYR A 192 -6.04 -27.09 -1.95
CA TYR A 192 -5.52 -25.99 -2.74
C TYR A 192 -4.10 -25.68 -2.33
N LYS A 193 -3.27 -25.37 -3.32
CA LYS A 193 -1.88 -25.01 -3.13
C LYS A 193 -1.60 -23.70 -3.84
N LEU A 194 -1.09 -22.71 -3.11
CA LEU A 194 -0.70 -21.44 -3.68
C LEU A 194 0.77 -21.51 -4.07
N VAL A 195 1.03 -21.23 -5.35
CA VAL A 195 2.36 -21.27 -5.94
C VAL A 195 2.70 -19.92 -6.55
N VAL A 196 3.75 -19.29 -6.05
CA VAL A 196 4.36 -18.10 -6.66
C VAL A 196 5.82 -18.43 -6.93
N ALA A 197 6.15 -18.60 -8.20
CA ALA A 197 7.51 -18.84 -8.68
C ALA A 197 8.23 -17.49 -8.89
N ALA A 198 8.51 -16.78 -7.80
CA ALA A 198 9.32 -15.56 -7.83
C ALA A 198 10.76 -15.85 -7.40
N SER A 199 11.75 -15.21 -8.04
CA SER A 199 13.13 -15.27 -7.58
C SER A 199 13.32 -14.51 -6.27
N ASP A 200 14.34 -14.88 -5.48
CA ASP A 200 14.68 -14.15 -4.28
C ASP A 200 14.90 -12.66 -4.56
N PRO A 201 14.35 -11.77 -3.72
CA PRO A 201 14.43 -10.34 -3.98
C PRO A 201 15.86 -9.83 -3.88
N LYS A 202 16.32 -9.16 -4.94
CA LYS A 202 17.65 -8.56 -4.98
C LYS A 202 17.58 -7.09 -4.57
N ARG A 203 18.61 -6.62 -3.87
CA ARG A 203 18.76 -5.19 -3.55
C ARG A 203 18.83 -4.40 -4.86
N ILE A 204 17.88 -3.49 -5.05
CA ILE A 204 17.88 -2.56 -6.17
C ILE A 204 18.94 -1.49 -5.90
N ALA A 205 19.72 -1.12 -6.92
CA ALA A 205 20.60 0.04 -6.82
C ALA A 205 19.78 1.29 -6.45
N PRO A 206 20.31 2.21 -5.61
CA PRO A 206 19.57 3.39 -5.22
C PRO A 206 19.08 4.13 -6.47
N PRO A 207 17.76 4.34 -6.63
CA PRO A 207 17.22 4.98 -7.83
C PRO A 207 17.75 6.41 -7.95
N ASN A 208 17.84 6.92 -9.18
CA ASN A 208 18.20 8.31 -9.39
C ASN A 208 17.05 9.22 -8.94
N ILE A 209 17.18 9.79 -7.75
CA ILE A 209 16.26 10.79 -7.21
C ILE A 209 16.51 12.11 -7.95
N ALA A 210 15.56 12.48 -8.81
CA ALA A 210 15.54 13.77 -9.50
C ALA A 210 14.65 14.76 -8.74
N ASN A 211 14.99 16.05 -8.77
CA ASN A 211 14.11 17.11 -8.30
C ASN A 211 13.96 18.10 -9.45
N ILE A 212 12.76 18.64 -9.61
CA ILE A 212 12.45 19.63 -10.65
C ILE A 212 12.26 20.96 -9.96
N GLN A 213 12.88 22.02 -10.48
CA GLN A 213 12.75 23.36 -9.91
C GLN A 213 12.54 24.42 -10.99
N GLY A 214 11.80 25.46 -10.65
CA GLY A 214 11.60 26.65 -11.47
C GLY A 214 11.75 27.91 -10.64
N TRP A 215 12.32 28.96 -11.22
CA TRP A 215 12.56 30.23 -10.53
C TRP A 215 11.87 31.38 -11.26
N LEU A 216 11.11 32.19 -10.52
CA LEU A 216 10.58 33.46 -11.00
C LEU A 216 11.25 34.59 -10.22
N PRO A 217 12.11 35.40 -10.88
CA PRO A 217 12.80 36.49 -10.21
C PRO A 217 11.82 37.63 -9.87
N GLY A 218 11.96 38.16 -8.66
CA GLY A 218 11.23 39.35 -8.23
C GLY A 218 11.76 40.63 -8.86
N LEU A 219 11.04 41.73 -8.66
CA LEU A 219 11.47 43.06 -9.09
C LEU A 219 12.30 43.72 -7.99
N LYS A 220 13.56 44.04 -8.31
CA LYS A 220 14.41 44.89 -7.46
C LYS A 220 14.10 46.36 -7.70
N VAL A 221 14.18 47.16 -6.66
CA VAL A 221 14.18 48.63 -6.79
C VAL A 221 15.61 49.06 -7.12
N ASP A 222 15.76 49.97 -8.07
CA ASP A 222 17.06 50.52 -8.44
C ASP A 222 17.78 51.11 -7.21
N GLY A 223 19.00 50.68 -6.95
CA GLY A 223 19.82 51.11 -5.81
C GLY A 223 19.84 50.15 -4.62
N ASP A 224 19.01 49.10 -4.60
CA ASP A 224 19.05 48.09 -3.53
C ASP A 224 20.12 47.02 -3.82
N SER A 225 21.22 47.06 -3.06
CA SER A 225 22.31 46.08 -3.14
C SER A 225 21.92 44.73 -2.54
N ASN A 226 20.85 44.65 -1.75
CA ASN A 226 20.47 43.42 -1.09
C ASN A 226 19.85 42.42 -2.07
N GLN A 227 20.06 41.13 -1.77
CA GLN A 227 19.39 40.06 -2.48
C GLN A 227 17.92 40.03 -2.07
N LEU A 228 17.02 39.88 -3.05
CA LEU A 228 15.60 39.75 -2.73
C LEU A 228 15.35 38.43 -1.97
N PRO A 229 14.52 38.45 -0.93
CA PRO A 229 14.08 37.24 -0.25
C PRO A 229 13.32 36.32 -1.21
N THR A 230 13.38 35.02 -0.94
CA THR A 230 12.77 33.97 -1.76
C THR A 230 11.68 33.26 -0.96
N ILE A 231 10.52 33.09 -1.58
CA ILE A 231 9.46 32.19 -1.12
C ILE A 231 9.56 30.90 -1.91
N ALA A 232 9.76 29.78 -1.22
CA ALA A 232 9.73 28.45 -1.81
C ALA A 232 8.33 27.85 -1.72
N ILE A 233 7.77 27.40 -2.83
CA ILE A 233 6.53 26.62 -2.88
C ILE A 233 6.92 25.24 -3.38
N VAL A 234 6.67 24.22 -2.56
CA VAL A 234 7.23 22.88 -2.76
C VAL A 234 6.15 21.82 -2.63
N ALA A 235 6.21 20.79 -3.47
CA ALA A 235 5.40 19.59 -3.34
C ALA A 235 6.27 18.33 -3.53
N SER A 236 5.91 17.24 -2.84
CA SER A 236 6.48 15.92 -3.09
C SER A 236 5.66 15.24 -4.18
N TYR A 237 6.31 14.57 -5.14
CA TYR A 237 5.60 13.85 -6.21
C TYR A 237 5.66 12.32 -6.08
N ASP A 238 6.38 11.81 -5.08
CA ASP A 238 6.48 10.38 -4.83
C ASP A 238 5.40 9.89 -3.89
N THR A 239 4.94 8.66 -4.08
CA THR A 239 4.04 7.97 -3.16
C THR A 239 4.65 6.67 -2.66
N PHE A 240 4.08 6.19 -1.58
CA PHE A 240 4.48 4.96 -0.93
C PHE A 240 3.25 4.26 -0.41
N GLY A 241 3.22 2.93 -0.56
CA GLY A 241 2.16 2.11 -0.02
C GLY A 241 2.64 0.69 0.23
N ALA A 242 1.83 -0.08 0.96
CA ALA A 242 2.13 -1.46 1.29
C ALA A 242 2.39 -2.32 0.04
N ALA A 243 1.60 -2.14 -1.02
CA ALA A 243 1.83 -2.77 -2.32
C ALA A 243 2.26 -1.69 -3.34
N PRO A 244 3.55 -1.61 -3.71
CA PRO A 244 4.04 -0.53 -4.57
C PRO A 244 3.32 -0.41 -5.92
N ALA A 245 2.93 -1.55 -6.50
CA ALA A 245 2.17 -1.60 -7.76
C ALA A 245 0.73 -1.06 -7.65
N LEU A 246 0.18 -0.95 -6.43
CA LEU A 246 -1.14 -0.39 -6.16
C LEU A 246 -1.08 1.03 -5.56
N SER A 247 0.11 1.61 -5.37
CA SER A 247 0.27 2.91 -4.74
C SER A 247 -0.11 4.06 -5.69
N VAL A 248 -1.41 4.26 -5.88
CA VAL A 248 -1.96 5.40 -6.63
C VAL A 248 -1.95 6.64 -5.74
N GLY A 249 -1.25 7.68 -6.20
CA GLY A 249 -0.89 8.83 -5.37
C GLY A 249 -1.75 10.07 -5.48
N SER A 250 -2.92 9.96 -6.12
CA SER A 250 -3.68 11.12 -6.63
C SER A 250 -3.95 12.18 -5.57
N ASP A 251 -4.41 11.81 -4.38
CA ASP A 251 -4.60 12.77 -3.27
C ASP A 251 -3.53 12.68 -2.17
N SER A 252 -2.70 11.63 -2.12
CA SER A 252 -1.60 11.60 -1.15
C SER A 252 -0.53 12.66 -1.44
N ASN A 253 -0.19 12.87 -2.71
CA ASN A 253 0.81 13.85 -3.14
C ASN A 253 0.50 14.47 -4.52
N GLY A 254 -0.20 13.74 -5.39
CA GLY A 254 -0.54 14.19 -6.75
C GLY A 254 -1.33 15.50 -6.77
N SER A 255 -2.27 15.70 -5.85
CA SER A 255 -3.06 16.92 -5.72
C SER A 255 -2.17 18.13 -5.40
N GLY A 256 -1.15 17.95 -4.55
CA GLY A 256 -0.14 18.97 -4.27
C GLY A 256 0.73 19.29 -5.49
N VAL A 257 1.10 18.29 -6.30
CA VAL A 257 1.82 18.49 -7.56
C VAL A 257 1.01 19.31 -8.55
N VAL A 258 -0.27 18.95 -8.76
CA VAL A 258 -1.17 19.67 -9.65
C VAL A 258 -1.35 21.11 -9.18
N ALA A 259 -1.61 21.31 -7.88
CA ALA A 259 -1.73 22.65 -7.30
C ALA A 259 -0.45 23.47 -7.49
N LEU A 260 0.74 22.89 -7.29
CA LEU A 260 2.01 23.59 -7.51
C LEU A 260 2.16 24.05 -8.96
N LEU A 261 1.86 23.17 -9.93
CA LEU A 261 1.98 23.49 -11.35
C LEU A 261 0.99 24.58 -11.77
N GLU A 262 -0.24 24.56 -11.25
CA GLU A 262 -1.22 25.62 -11.50
C GLU A 262 -0.80 26.95 -10.87
N ILE A 263 -0.32 26.94 -9.63
CA ILE A 263 0.22 28.13 -8.97
C ILE A 263 1.41 28.69 -9.78
N ALA A 264 2.32 27.83 -10.23
CA ALA A 264 3.45 28.23 -11.07
C ALA A 264 2.99 28.88 -12.39
N ARG A 265 1.97 28.33 -13.03
CA ARG A 265 1.37 28.89 -14.26
C ARG A 265 0.75 30.27 -14.00
N LEU A 266 -0.03 30.43 -12.94
CA LEU A 266 -0.65 31.70 -12.57
C LEU A 266 0.39 32.78 -12.24
N PHE A 267 1.40 32.43 -11.44
CA PHE A 267 2.48 33.36 -11.10
C PHE A 267 3.38 33.68 -12.29
N SER A 268 3.59 32.77 -13.23
CA SER A 268 4.31 33.06 -14.47
C SER A 268 3.62 34.18 -15.26
N ALA A 269 2.29 34.14 -15.37
CA ALA A 269 1.50 35.21 -15.98
C ALA A 269 1.59 36.51 -15.16
N LEU A 270 1.46 36.44 -13.82
CA LEU A 270 1.52 37.61 -12.95
C LEU A 270 2.90 38.30 -12.95
N TYR A 271 3.99 37.53 -12.98
CA TYR A 271 5.37 38.04 -12.94
C TYR A 271 5.87 38.47 -14.32
N SER A 272 5.11 38.22 -15.39
CA SER A 272 5.46 38.67 -16.75
C SER A 272 5.34 40.20 -16.89
N ASN A 273 4.41 40.82 -16.15
CA ASN A 273 4.22 42.26 -16.14
C ASN A 273 5.00 42.92 -14.98
N PRO A 274 5.91 43.88 -15.25
CA PRO A 274 6.66 44.57 -14.20
C PRO A 274 5.79 45.29 -13.16
N LYS A 275 4.57 45.71 -13.51
CA LYS A 275 3.65 46.42 -12.59
C LYS A 275 3.07 45.50 -11.51
N THR A 276 2.97 44.21 -11.79
CA THR A 276 2.40 43.20 -10.89
C THR A 276 3.46 42.29 -10.28
N ARG A 277 4.72 42.42 -10.71
CA ARG A 277 5.85 41.65 -10.20
C ARG A 277 6.16 42.07 -8.76
N GLY A 278 6.13 41.10 -7.84
CA GLY A 278 6.41 41.31 -6.43
C GLY A 278 7.90 41.53 -6.13
N ARG A 279 8.20 41.99 -4.91
CA ARG A 279 9.56 42.15 -4.36
C ARG A 279 10.11 40.88 -3.71
N TYR A 280 9.68 39.72 -4.19
CA TYR A 280 10.13 38.41 -3.73
C TYR A 280 10.48 37.56 -4.94
N ASN A 281 11.50 36.71 -4.79
CA ASN A 281 11.70 35.61 -5.72
C ASN A 281 10.73 34.48 -5.37
N LEU A 282 10.20 33.80 -6.39
CA LEU A 282 9.42 32.59 -6.19
C LEU A 282 10.22 31.38 -6.70
N LEU A 283 10.40 30.41 -5.82
CA LEU A 283 11.00 29.11 -6.13
C LEU A 283 9.91 28.05 -6.11
N PHE A 284 9.68 27.39 -7.24
CA PHE A 284 8.80 26.23 -7.34
C PHE A 284 9.66 24.97 -7.31
N GLY A 285 9.36 24.05 -6.41
CA GLY A 285 10.13 22.80 -6.26
C GLY A 285 9.23 21.57 -6.25
N LEU A 286 9.49 20.62 -7.14
CA LEU A 286 8.98 19.26 -7.07
C LEU A 286 10.09 18.35 -6.57
N THR A 287 9.90 17.79 -5.38
CA THR A 287 10.91 16.94 -4.75
C THR A 287 10.52 15.48 -4.79
N SER A 288 11.49 14.63 -5.12
CA SER A 288 11.42 13.19 -4.91
C SER A 288 11.93 12.83 -3.51
N GLY A 289 11.82 11.57 -3.12
CA GLY A 289 12.30 11.02 -1.88
C GLY A 289 11.46 11.36 -0.65
N GLY A 290 10.22 11.84 -0.82
CA GLY A 290 9.33 12.24 0.29
C GLY A 290 9.10 11.11 1.30
N PRO A 291 8.54 9.95 0.89
CA PRO A 291 8.34 8.80 1.78
C PRO A 291 9.62 8.24 2.39
N TYR A 292 10.78 8.49 1.77
CA TYR A 292 12.09 8.06 2.25
C TYR A 292 12.72 9.12 3.17
N ASN A 293 11.96 9.57 4.17
CA ASN A 293 12.36 10.63 5.11
C ASN A 293 12.87 11.90 4.41
N TYR A 294 12.21 12.31 3.32
CA TYR A 294 12.54 13.53 2.57
C TYR A 294 13.99 13.57 2.08
N ASN A 295 14.59 12.41 1.79
CA ASN A 295 15.98 12.32 1.36
C ASN A 295 16.25 13.13 0.08
N GLY A 296 15.29 13.19 -0.85
CA GLY A 296 15.46 13.99 -2.06
C GLY A 296 15.44 15.49 -1.79
N THR A 297 14.56 15.98 -0.91
CA THR A 297 14.57 17.36 -0.42
C THR A 297 15.88 17.67 0.32
N GLN A 298 16.39 16.76 1.13
CA GLN A 298 17.65 16.94 1.85
C GLN A 298 18.84 17.04 0.88
N LYS A 299 18.92 16.13 -0.10
CA LYS A 299 19.95 16.14 -1.14
C LYS A 299 19.88 17.42 -1.97
N TRP A 300 18.67 17.87 -2.30
CA TRP A 300 18.41 19.11 -3.01
C TRP A 300 18.91 20.34 -2.24
N LEU A 301 18.52 20.50 -0.97
CA LEU A 301 18.97 21.62 -0.14
C LEU A 301 20.51 21.62 0.06
N ARG A 302 21.14 20.45 0.12
CA ARG A 302 22.60 20.35 0.18
C ARG A 302 23.29 20.77 -1.11
N SER A 303 22.63 20.64 -2.25
CA SER A 303 23.16 21.10 -3.55
C SER A 303 23.19 22.62 -3.69
N PHE A 304 22.40 23.34 -2.89
CA PHE A 304 22.42 24.80 -2.87
C PHE A 304 23.65 25.35 -2.17
N ASP A 305 24.17 26.46 -2.69
CA ASP A 305 25.15 27.28 -1.99
C ASP A 305 24.51 27.93 -0.75
N GLN A 306 25.37 28.29 0.21
CA GLN A 306 24.90 28.84 1.49
C GLN A 306 24.07 30.12 1.31
N ARG A 307 24.47 31.00 0.38
CA ARG A 307 23.79 32.26 0.11
C ARG A 307 22.37 32.05 -0.42
N LEU A 308 22.17 31.10 -1.34
CA LEU A 308 20.83 30.79 -1.84
C LEU A 308 19.95 30.20 -0.74
N ARG A 309 20.49 29.32 0.11
CA ARG A 309 19.76 28.78 1.27
C ARG A 309 19.33 29.86 2.24
N GLU A 310 20.23 30.79 2.57
CA GLU A 310 19.95 31.92 3.47
C GLU A 310 18.97 32.93 2.86
N SER A 311 18.83 32.95 1.53
CA SER A 311 17.84 33.80 0.85
C SER A 311 16.41 33.25 0.89
N ILE A 312 16.21 31.98 1.29
CA ILE A 312 14.86 31.40 1.44
C ILE A 312 14.31 31.85 2.79
N ASP A 313 13.43 32.84 2.75
CA ASP A 313 12.81 33.42 3.94
C ASP A 313 11.62 32.57 4.42
N TYR A 314 10.89 31.98 3.47
CA TYR A 314 9.70 31.20 3.75
C TYR A 314 9.52 30.02 2.79
N ALA A 315 8.93 28.92 3.28
CA ALA A 315 8.62 27.73 2.51
C ALA A 315 7.17 27.26 2.76
N ILE A 316 6.43 27.05 1.68
CA ILE A 316 5.07 26.50 1.66
C ILE A 316 5.14 25.10 1.09
N CYS A 317 4.73 24.10 1.86
CA CYS A 317 4.66 22.71 1.43
C CYS A 317 3.20 22.34 1.12
N LEU A 318 2.93 21.95 -0.12
CA LEU A 318 1.60 21.52 -0.56
C LEU A 318 1.47 20.00 -0.39
N ASN A 319 0.39 19.57 0.25
CA ASN A 319 0.12 18.17 0.54
C ASN A 319 -1.39 17.91 0.61
N SER A 320 -1.87 16.85 -0.03
CA SER A 320 -3.28 16.39 0.02
C SER A 320 -4.35 17.47 -0.07
N VAL A 321 -4.18 18.39 -1.02
CA VAL A 321 -5.09 19.53 -1.23
C VAL A 321 -6.31 19.18 -2.09
N GLY A 322 -6.43 17.93 -2.55
CA GLY A 322 -7.53 17.44 -3.37
C GLY A 322 -8.60 16.68 -2.58
N SER A 323 -8.46 16.61 -1.25
CA SER A 323 -9.41 15.93 -0.37
C SER A 323 -10.81 16.52 -0.49
N LEU A 324 -11.83 15.66 -0.39
CA LEU A 324 -13.24 16.04 -0.48
C LEU A 324 -13.64 16.83 0.78
N GLY A 325 -13.60 18.16 0.68
CA GLY A 325 -14.07 19.04 1.74
C GLY A 325 -13.77 20.51 1.45
N ASN A 326 -14.51 21.40 2.11
CA ASN A 326 -14.29 22.85 2.01
C ASN A 326 -13.32 23.35 3.09
N GLN A 327 -12.46 22.47 3.63
CA GLN A 327 -11.55 22.78 4.72
C GLN A 327 -10.10 22.60 4.29
N LEU A 328 -9.28 23.63 4.49
CA LEU A 328 -7.84 23.57 4.33
C LEU A 328 -7.17 23.69 5.70
N HIS A 329 -6.07 22.97 5.89
CA HIS A 329 -5.32 23.00 7.15
C HIS A 329 -3.92 23.55 6.93
N LEU A 330 -3.60 24.65 7.62
CA LEU A 330 -2.25 25.20 7.68
C LEU A 330 -1.52 24.56 8.86
N HIS A 331 -0.51 23.75 8.57
CA HIS A 331 0.31 23.12 9.59
C HIS A 331 1.55 23.95 9.91
N VAL A 332 1.76 24.26 11.19
CA VAL A 332 2.91 25.02 11.66
C VAL A 332 3.70 24.26 12.72
N SER A 333 5.03 24.33 12.63
CA SER A 333 5.93 23.64 13.57
C SER A 333 6.25 24.49 14.80
N LYS A 334 6.36 25.81 14.61
CA LYS A 334 6.54 26.79 15.67
C LYS A 334 5.18 27.25 16.20
N PRO A 335 5.08 27.62 17.50
CA PRO A 335 3.85 28.16 18.05
C PRO A 335 3.41 29.41 17.27
N PRO A 336 2.09 29.65 17.19
CA PRO A 336 1.49 30.71 16.37
C PRO A 336 1.74 32.14 16.91
N GLU A 337 2.70 32.33 17.80
CA GLU A 337 3.13 33.64 18.32
C GLU A 337 3.98 34.42 17.30
N ASN A 338 4.47 33.74 16.25
CA ASN A 338 5.21 34.40 15.19
C ASN A 338 4.27 35.28 14.34
N VAL A 339 4.52 36.59 14.32
CA VAL A 339 3.73 37.60 13.60
C VAL A 339 3.60 37.26 12.11
N TYR A 340 4.64 36.73 11.46
CA TYR A 340 4.59 36.34 10.05
C TYR A 340 3.61 35.21 9.80
N ILE A 341 3.55 34.22 10.70
CA ILE A 341 2.60 33.10 10.60
C ILE A 341 1.17 33.62 10.74
N GLN A 342 0.93 34.55 11.68
CA GLN A 342 -0.39 35.16 11.87
C GLN A 342 -0.83 35.96 10.64
N GLN A 343 0.07 36.75 10.05
CA GLN A 343 -0.21 37.50 8.82
C GLN A 343 -0.57 36.58 7.66
N ILE A 344 0.19 35.50 7.49
CA ILE A 344 -0.08 34.50 6.45
C ILE A 344 -1.43 33.84 6.71
N PHE A 345 -1.66 33.33 7.91
CA PHE A 345 -2.93 32.68 8.27
C PHE A 345 -4.11 33.62 8.03
N GLN A 346 -4.03 34.88 8.47
CA GLN A 346 -5.08 35.87 8.26
C GLN A 346 -5.33 36.13 6.78
N GLY A 347 -4.26 36.29 5.97
CA GLY A 347 -4.38 36.48 4.52
C GLY A 347 -5.04 35.28 3.82
N PHE A 348 -4.64 34.05 4.18
CA PHE A 348 -5.28 32.84 3.67
C PHE A 348 -6.75 32.74 4.09
N SER A 349 -7.06 33.02 5.35
CA SER A 349 -8.43 32.96 5.86
C SER A 349 -9.35 33.98 5.19
N THR A 350 -8.91 35.22 4.99
CA THR A 350 -9.70 36.25 4.31
C THR A 350 -10.04 35.86 2.87
N VAL A 351 -9.05 35.39 2.10
CA VAL A 351 -9.28 34.95 0.71
C VAL A 351 -10.14 33.67 0.69
N ALA A 352 -9.95 32.77 1.63
CA ALA A 352 -10.73 31.55 1.73
C ALA A 352 -12.21 31.84 2.05
N GLU A 353 -12.49 32.77 2.96
CA GLU A 353 -13.85 33.21 3.29
C GLU A 353 -14.58 33.77 2.05
N GLU A 354 -13.90 34.58 1.22
CA GLU A 354 -14.45 35.07 -0.05
C GLU A 354 -14.76 33.94 -1.04
N LEU A 355 -13.99 32.85 -0.99
CA LEU A 355 -14.17 31.66 -1.83
C LEU A 355 -15.11 30.60 -1.22
N GLY A 356 -15.67 30.85 -0.03
CA GLY A 356 -16.53 29.88 0.67
C GLY A 356 -15.79 28.67 1.26
N LEU A 357 -14.49 28.81 1.52
CA LEU A 357 -13.61 27.81 2.11
C LEU A 357 -13.29 28.16 3.57
N GLN A 358 -13.01 27.14 4.38
CA GLN A 358 -12.58 27.30 5.77
C GLN A 358 -11.09 26.95 5.89
N VAL A 359 -10.32 27.78 6.60
CA VAL A 359 -8.89 27.51 6.86
C VAL A 359 -8.67 27.32 8.36
N GLY A 360 -8.18 26.14 8.75
CA GLY A 360 -7.83 25.82 10.13
C GLY A 360 -6.32 25.87 10.35
N LEU A 361 -5.86 26.41 11.48
CA LEU A 361 -4.46 26.38 11.89
C LEU A 361 -4.21 25.18 12.81
N LYS A 362 -3.38 24.22 12.38
CA LYS A 362 -2.97 23.05 13.17
C LYS A 362 -1.51 23.20 13.60
N HIS A 363 -1.25 23.44 14.89
CA HIS A 363 0.11 23.40 15.43
C HIS A 363 0.54 21.95 15.67
N LYS A 364 1.67 21.54 15.07
CA LYS A 364 2.23 20.20 15.25
C LYS A 364 3.71 20.29 15.55
N LYS A 365 4.08 19.98 16.79
CA LYS A 365 5.49 19.90 17.20
C LYS A 365 6.16 18.73 16.47
N ILE A 366 7.15 19.06 15.64
CA ILE A 366 7.98 18.05 14.97
C ILE A 366 9.05 17.59 15.96
N ASN A 367 9.07 16.31 16.29
CA ASN A 367 10.17 15.73 17.07
C ASN A 367 11.23 15.19 16.11
N ILE A 368 12.34 15.92 16.02
CA ILE A 368 13.47 15.73 15.09
C ILE A 368 14.33 14.52 15.46
N SER A 369 14.26 14.02 16.71
CA SER A 369 15.07 12.88 17.15
C SER A 369 14.55 11.51 16.67
N ASN A 370 13.30 11.44 16.21
CA ASN A 370 12.76 10.23 15.61
C ASN A 370 12.84 10.35 14.08
N PRO A 371 13.66 9.52 13.40
CA PRO A 371 13.84 9.59 11.96
C PRO A 371 12.54 9.36 11.16
N ARG A 372 11.48 8.83 11.76
CA ARG A 372 10.19 8.54 11.11
C ARG A 372 9.07 9.56 11.35
N ASN A 373 9.24 10.55 12.22
CA ASN A 373 8.13 11.46 12.53
C ASN A 373 7.70 12.34 11.36
N VAL A 374 8.53 12.47 10.32
CA VAL A 374 8.23 13.37 9.19
C VAL A 374 7.18 12.75 8.24
N THR A 375 6.99 11.42 8.25
CA THR A 375 5.93 10.71 7.49
C THR A 375 4.66 10.44 8.30
N THR A 376 4.53 10.95 9.53
CA THR A 376 3.27 10.82 10.30
C THR A 376 2.20 11.76 9.78
N GLN A 377 1.74 11.56 8.54
CA GLN A 377 0.39 11.93 8.13
C GLN A 377 -0.53 10.83 8.68
N LYS A 378 -0.89 10.92 9.96
CA LYS A 378 -2.18 10.37 10.36
C LYS A 378 -3.19 11.18 9.58
N GLY A 379 -3.90 10.55 8.64
CA GLY A 379 -5.07 11.14 8.03
C GLY A 379 -6.04 11.50 9.15
N THR A 380 -6.12 12.78 9.46
CA THR A 380 -7.21 13.40 10.24
C THR A 380 -7.61 14.73 9.63
#